data_AF-A0A3N5MQ31-F1
#
_entry.id   AF-A0A3N5MQ31-F1
#
_cell.length_a   1.000
_cell.length_b   1.000
_cell.length_c   1.000
_cell.angle_alpha   90.00
_cell.angle_beta   90.00
_cell.angle_gamma   90.00
#
_symmetry.space_group_name_H-M   'P 1'
#
loop_
_entity.id
_entity.type
_entity.pdbx_description
1 polymer ?
#
loop_
_entity_poly.entity_id
_entity_poly.type
_entity_poly.pdbx_seq_one_letter_code
_entity_poly.pdbx_strand_id
1 'polypeptide(L)'
;MLFSDFLQIIAVLIEVVITVIAVLIATRRQKIYGWGIAVTFGLFILFDAIRIFTLPVPEAAQALSFLVACGSMLYAVLLMYREH
;
A
#
# COMPACT_ATOMS: atom_id res chain seq x y z
N MET A 1 -19.40 -14.52 -8.27
CA MET A 1 -19.40 -13.20 -7.61
C MET A 1 -18.88 -13.34 -6.19
N LEU A 2 -19.57 -14.03 -5.28
CA LEU A 2 -19.22 -14.18 -3.86
C LEU A 2 -17.76 -14.56 -3.51
N PHE A 3 -17.11 -15.45 -4.29
CA PHE A 3 -15.72 -15.86 -4.04
C PHE A 3 -14.69 -14.76 -4.33
N SER A 4 -14.93 -13.94 -5.36
CA SER A 4 -14.04 -12.83 -5.73
C SER A 4 -14.09 -11.72 -4.68
N ASP A 5 -15.29 -11.42 -4.19
CA ASP A 5 -15.51 -10.38 -3.18
C ASP A 5 -14.89 -10.79 -1.84
N PHE A 6 -15.01 -12.07 -1.47
CA PHE A 6 -14.38 -12.62 -0.27
C PHE A 6 -12.84 -12.53 -0.32
N LEU A 7 -12.23 -12.87 -1.47
CA LEU A 7 -10.80 -12.73 -1.66
C LEU A 7 -10.35 -11.27 -1.57
N GLN A 8 -11.12 -10.34 -2.15
CA GLN A 8 -10.80 -8.91 -2.11
C GLN A 8 -10.85 -8.38 -0.67
N ILE A 9 -11.86 -8.76 0.12
CA ILE A 9 -11.94 -8.38 1.54
C ILE A 9 -10.74 -8.90 2.33
N ILE A 10 -10.32 -10.14 2.11
CA ILE A 10 -9.14 -10.70 2.78
C ILE A 10 -7.87 -9.94 2.37
N ALA A 11 -7.72 -9.63 1.08
CA ALA A 11 -6.58 -8.86 0.59
C ALA A 11 -6.51 -7.51 1.29
N VAL A 12 -7.61 -6.74 1.32
CA VAL A 12 -7.67 -5.44 2.00
C VAL A 12 -7.33 -5.56 3.49
N LEU A 13 -7.82 -6.57 4.19
CA LEU A 13 -7.48 -6.79 5.61
C LEU A 13 -5.97 -7.02 5.79
N ILE A 14 -5.35 -7.82 4.93
CA ILE A 14 -3.91 -8.06 4.96
C ILE A 14 -3.15 -6.75 4.70
N GLU A 15 -3.58 -5.95 3.72
CA GLU A 15 -2.95 -4.66 3.41
C GLU A 15 -3.04 -3.67 4.57
N VAL A 16 -4.18 -3.61 5.27
CA VAL A 16 -4.35 -2.80 6.47
C VAL A 16 -3.37 -3.24 7.56
N VAL A 17 -3.24 -4.54 7.79
CA VAL A 17 -2.28 -5.09 8.78
C VAL A 17 -0.85 -4.71 8.41
N ILE A 18 -0.47 -4.87 7.14
CA ILE A 18 0.88 -4.51 6.65
C ILE A 18 1.12 -3.01 6.83
N THR A 19 0.14 -2.16 6.51
CA THR A 19 0.25 -0.70 6.66
C THR A 19 0.46 -0.33 8.13
N VAL A 20 -0.30 -0.92 9.05
CA VAL A 20 -0.13 -0.68 10.50
C VAL A 20 1.26 -1.12 10.98
N ILE A 21 1.72 -2.31 10.57
CA ILE A 21 3.05 -2.82 10.92
C ILE A 21 4.14 -1.89 10.35
N ALA A 22 4.00 -1.43 9.11
CA ALA A 22 4.94 -0.52 8.47
C ALA A 22 5.04 0.83 9.19
N VAL A 23 3.90 1.41 9.59
CA VAL A 23 3.85 2.63 10.42
C VAL A 23 4.48 2.41 11.79
N LEU A 24 4.23 1.25 12.41
CA LEU A 24 4.86 0.89 13.68
C LEU A 24 6.38 0.76 13.53
N ILE A 25 6.88 0.15 12.46
CA ILE A 25 8.32 0.06 12.18
C ILE A 25 8.90 1.47 11.98
N ALA A 26 8.24 2.30 11.18
CA ALA A 26 8.67 3.68 10.95
C ALA A 26 8.77 4.49 12.25
N THR A 27 7.76 4.38 13.12
CA THR A 27 7.65 5.18 14.34
C THR A 27 8.48 4.63 15.49
N ARG A 28 8.43 3.31 15.73
CA ARG A 28 9.05 2.65 16.90
C ARG A 28 10.51 2.27 16.65
N ARG A 29 10.88 1.90 15.42
CA ARG A 29 12.25 1.51 15.07
C ARG A 29 13.04 2.65 14.43
N GLN A 30 12.44 3.83 14.23
CA GLN A 30 13.06 4.99 13.55
C GLN A 30 13.60 4.64 12.15
N LYS A 31 13.01 3.63 11.52
CA LYS A 31 13.43 3.12 10.21
C LYS A 31 12.66 3.81 9.11
N ILE A 32 13.34 4.65 8.35
CA ILE A 32 12.72 5.48 7.30
C ILE A 32 12.04 4.61 6.22
N TYR A 33 12.51 3.38 5.97
CA TYR A 33 11.89 2.47 5.00
C TYR A 33 10.45 2.11 5.36
N GLY A 34 10.08 2.13 6.65
CA GLY A 34 8.72 1.82 7.09
C GLY A 34 7.69 2.79 6.51
N TRP A 35 8.06 4.05 6.28
CA TRP A 35 7.20 5.03 5.62
C TRP A 35 6.94 4.68 4.15
N GLY A 36 7.95 4.21 3.42
CA GLY A 36 7.76 3.82 2.01
C GLY A 36 6.84 2.61 1.86
N ILE A 37 6.92 1.65 2.77
CA ILE A 37 5.99 0.50 2.80
C ILE A 37 4.58 0.95 3.18
N ALA A 38 4.45 1.80 4.20
CA ALA A 38 3.15 2.31 4.64
C ALA A 38 2.43 3.10 3.54
N VAL A 39 3.17 3.93 2.79
CA VAL A 39 2.61 4.68 1.65
C VAL A 39 2.16 3.74 0.54
N THR A 40 2.95 2.72 0.21
CA THR A 40 2.63 1.74 -0.83
C THR A 40 1.34 0.99 -0.53
N PHE A 41 1.26 0.38 0.66
CA PHE A 41 0.08 -0.38 1.07
C PHE A 41 -1.13 0.51 1.40
N GLY A 42 -0.89 1.73 1.88
CA GLY A 42 -1.94 2.74 2.04
C GLY A 42 -2.60 3.13 0.71
N LEU A 43 -1.81 3.23 -0.37
CA LEU A 43 -2.34 3.48 -1.71
C LEU A 43 -3.10 2.26 -2.27
N PHE A 44 -2.68 1.03 -1.95
CA PHE A 44 -3.42 -0.18 -2.35
C PHE A 44 -4.79 -0.26 -1.67
N ILE A 45 -4.86 0.01 -0.36
CA ILE A 45 -6.14 0.12 0.36
C ILE A 45 -7.04 1.18 -0.28
N LEU A 46 -6.48 2.30 -0.73
CA LEU A 46 -7.23 3.35 -1.43
C LEU A 46 -7.77 2.85 -2.77
N PHE A 47 -6.98 2.10 -3.55
CA PHE A 47 -7.44 1.50 -4.81
C PHE A 47 -8.56 0.49 -4.59
N ASP A 48 -8.41 -0.37 -3.58
CA ASP A 48 -9.46 -1.32 -3.23
C ASP A 48 -10.72 -0.60 -2.74
N ALA A 49 -10.59 0.47 -1.95
CA ALA A 49 -11.73 1.30 -1.57
C ALA A 49 -12.41 1.93 -2.80
N ILE A 50 -11.66 2.51 -3.74
CA ILE A 50 -12.19 3.05 -5.00
C ILE A 50 -12.98 1.99 -5.76
N ARG A 51 -12.45 0.76 -5.81
CA ARG A 51 -13.07 -0.38 -6.48
C ARG A 51 -14.34 -0.86 -5.77
N ILE A 52 -14.33 -0.93 -4.45
CA ILE A 52 -15.49 -1.34 -3.62
C ILE A 52 -16.61 -0.31 -3.70
N PHE A 53 -16.28 0.99 -3.63
CA PHE A 53 -17.26 2.08 -3.70
C PHE A 53 -17.62 2.47 -5.14
N THR A 54 -17.03 1.82 -6.15
CA THR A 54 -17.24 2.11 -7.58
C THR A 54 -17.08 3.60 -7.92
N LEU A 55 -16.10 4.26 -7.29
CA LEU A 55 -15.89 5.69 -7.47
C LEU A 55 -15.37 5.96 -8.90
N PRO A 56 -15.93 6.94 -9.63
CA PRO A 56 -15.49 7.28 -10.98
C PRO A 56 -14.17 8.07 -10.92
N VAL A 57 -13.07 7.37 -10.66
CA VAL A 57 -11.71 7.92 -10.64
C VAL A 57 -11.08 7.72 -12.02
N PRO A 58 -10.52 8.78 -12.65
CA PRO A 58 -9.87 8.66 -13.96
C PRO A 58 -8.75 7.62 -13.96
N GLU A 59 -8.63 6.83 -15.03
CA GLU A 59 -7.56 5.82 -15.18
C GLU A 59 -6.16 6.43 -15.03
N ALA A 60 -5.96 7.65 -15.53
CA ALA A 60 -4.70 8.38 -15.39
C ALA A 60 -4.33 8.65 -13.92
N ALA A 61 -5.31 8.95 -13.06
CA ALA A 61 -5.07 9.16 -11.64
C ALA A 61 -4.70 7.85 -10.94
N GLN A 62 -5.34 6.73 -11.31
CA GLN A 62 -5.00 5.42 -10.78
C GLN A 62 -3.58 4.99 -11.19
N ALA A 63 -3.22 5.21 -12.46
CA ALA A 63 -1.89 4.91 -12.98
C ALA A 63 -0.79 5.74 -12.30
N LEU A 64 -1.04 7.03 -12.04
CA LEU A 64 -0.12 7.89 -11.30
C LEU A 64 0.07 7.43 -9.86
N SER A 65 -1.03 7.13 -9.16
CA SER A 65 -0.96 6.58 -7.80
C SER A 65 -0.22 5.24 -7.77
N PHE A 66 -0.38 4.40 -8.80
CA PHE A 66 0.31 3.11 -8.89
C PHE A 66 1.81 3.30 -9.11
N LEU A 67 2.19 4.25 -9.96
CA LEU A 67 3.60 4.62 -10.17
C LEU A 67 4.22 5.14 -8.87
N VAL A 68 3.50 5.97 -8.10
CA VAL A 68 3.95 6.45 -6.79
C VAL A 68 4.13 5.28 -5.82
N ALA A 69 3.18 4.33 -5.76
CA ALA A 69 3.27 3.15 -4.91
C ALA A 69 4.50 2.27 -5.27
N CYS A 70 4.73 2.02 -6.55
CA CYS A 70 5.92 1.30 -7.02
C CYS A 70 7.21 2.04 -6.67
N GLY A 71 7.25 3.36 -6.88
CA GLY A 71 8.40 4.20 -6.53
C GLY A 71 8.70 4.21 -5.04
N SER A 72 7.68 4.33 -4.19
CA SER A 72 7.84 4.30 -2.73
C SER A 72 8.33 2.96 -2.22
N MET A 73 7.83 1.85 -2.79
CA MET A 73 8.30 0.51 -2.42
C MET A 73 9.73 0.27 -2.88
N LEU A 74 10.07 0.68 -4.10
CA LEU A 74 11.43 0.57 -4.62
C LEU A 74 12.42 1.35 -3.74
N TYR A 75 12.06 2.58 -3.36
CA TYR A 75 12.86 3.38 -2.44
C TYR A 75 13.00 2.71 -1.06
N ALA A 76 11.92 2.16 -0.51
CA ALA A 76 11.95 1.44 0.76
C ALA A 76 12.89 0.23 0.70
N VAL A 77 12.82 -0.57 -0.36
CA VAL A 77 13.69 -1.73 -0.57
C VAL A 77 15.15 -1.32 -0.73
N LEU A 78 15.44 -0.25 -1.47
CA LEU A 78 16.81 0.29 -1.58
C LEU A 78 17.36 0.75 -0.24
N LEU A 79 16.52 1.38 0.59
CA LEU A 79 16.92 1.81 1.92
C LEU A 79 17.19 0.62 2.85
N MET A 80 16.36 -0.43 2.78
CA MET A 80 16.60 -1.70 3.48
C MET A 80 17.92 -2.34 3.03
N TYR A 81 18.20 -2.34 1.73
CA TYR A 81 19.44 -2.90 1.18
C TYR A 81 20.68 -2.13 1.63
N ARG A 82 20.59 -0.81 1.80
CA ARG A 82 21.70 0.04 2.26
C ARG A 82 21.92 0.04 3.78
N GLU A 83 20.92 -0.37 4.57
CA GLU A 83 21.05 -0.50 6.02
C GLU A 83 21.58 -1.87 6.46
N HIS A 84 21.77 -2.80 5.52
CA HIS A 84 22.50 -4.06 5.71
C HIS A 84 23.97 -3.91 5.33
#